data_AF-A0A1V6LXD1-F1
#
_entry.id   AF-A0A1V6LXD1-F1
#
_cell.length_a   1.000
_cell.length_b   1.000
_cell.length_c   1.000
_cell.angle_alpha   90.00
_cell.angle_beta   90.00
_cell.angle_gamma   90.00
#
_symmetry.space_group_name_H-M   'P 1'
#
loop_
_entity.id
_entity.type
_entity.pdbx_description
1 polymer ?
#
loop_
_entity_poly.entity_id
_entity_poly.type
_entity_poly.pdbx_seq_one_letter_code
_entity_poly.pdbx_strand_id
1 'polypeptide(L)'
;MSAMVISSLDRFLSVARKLEGSGVTNIHLCYAKQMDKFDLSVVALVPFVDYVIVGEDAHNLPYLKHIITEAQLRQIPVLPEERIAAVKNK
;
A
#
# COMPACT_ATOMS: atom_id res chain seq x y z
N MET A 1 -10.37 7.05 -6.28
CA MET A 1 -9.99 6.13 -5.18
C MET A 1 -8.56 6.41 -4.75
N SER A 2 -8.21 6.04 -3.52
CA SER A 2 -6.88 6.17 -2.94
C SER A 2 -6.27 4.82 -2.57
N ALA A 3 -4.94 4.71 -2.66
CA ALA A 3 -4.22 3.50 -2.26
C ALA A 3 -2.91 3.85 -1.57
N MET A 4 -2.55 3.05 -0.57
CA MET A 4 -1.19 2.99 -0.03
C MET A 4 -0.47 1.82 -0.71
N VAL A 5 0.71 2.06 -1.28
CA VAL A 5 1.56 1.04 -1.89
C VAL A 5 2.82 0.88 -1.04
N ILE A 6 3.06 -0.33 -0.55
CA ILE A 6 4.23 -0.68 0.23
C ILE A 6 5.20 -1.44 -0.68
N SER A 7 6.28 -0.80 -1.12
CA SER A 7 7.26 -1.41 -2.04
C SER A 7 8.54 -0.57 -2.17
N SER A 8 9.52 -1.06 -2.94
CA SER A 8 10.57 -0.20 -3.48
C SER A 8 10.05 0.76 -4.55
N LEU A 9 10.85 1.78 -4.86
CA LEU A 9 10.52 2.81 -5.84
C LEU A 9 10.38 2.22 -7.26
N ASP A 10 11.24 1.27 -7.62
CA ASP A 10 11.22 0.64 -8.95
C ASP A 10 9.91 -0.13 -9.16
N ARG A 11 9.47 -0.87 -8.13
CA ARG A 11 8.19 -1.58 -8.17
C ARG A 11 6.99 -0.64 -8.09
N PHE A 12 7.09 0.40 -7.27
CA PHE A 12 6.04 1.40 -7.13
C PHE A 12 5.60 1.98 -8.47
N LEU A 13 6.53 2.33 -9.36
CA LEU A 13 6.19 2.90 -10.67
C LEU A 13 5.34 1.96 -11.53
N SER A 14 5.62 0.65 -11.48
CA SER A 14 4.83 -0.37 -12.17
C SER A 14 3.44 -0.54 -11.56
N VAL A 15 3.37 -0.60 -10.22
CA VAL A 15 2.12 -0.73 -9.45
C VAL A 15 1.22 0.50 -9.63
N ALA A 16 1.79 1.70 -9.57
CA ALA A 16 1.08 2.97 -9.69
C ALA A 16 0.36 3.06 -11.04
N ARG A 17 1.03 2.74 -12.15
CA ARG A 17 0.40 2.73 -13.49
C ARG A 17 -0.78 1.78 -13.58
N LYS A 18 -0.70 0.59 -12.96
CA LYS A 18 -1.80 -0.37 -12.93
C LYS A 18 -2.98 0.17 -12.12
N LEU A 19 -2.71 0.79 -10.97
CA LEU A 19 -3.71 1.39 -10.09
C LEU A 19 -4.40 2.59 -10.76
N GLU A 20 -3.65 3.46 -11.44
CA GLU A 20 -4.19 4.56 -12.25
C GLU A 20 -5.13 4.04 -13.33
N GLY A 21 -4.74 2.97 -14.04
CA GLY A 21 -5.59 2.28 -15.02
C GLY A 21 -6.90 1.73 -14.44
N SER A 22 -6.93 1.45 -13.13
CA SER A 22 -8.11 1.01 -12.37
C SER A 22 -8.90 2.16 -11.73
N GLY A 23 -8.54 3.43 -11.94
CA GLY A 23 -9.23 4.59 -11.38
C GLY A 23 -8.77 5.04 -9.99
N VAL A 24 -7.64 4.52 -9.51
CA VAL A 24 -6.99 5.00 -8.28
C VAL A 24 -6.06 6.14 -8.65
N THR A 25 -6.37 7.34 -8.19
CA THR A 25 -5.65 8.57 -8.57
C THR A 25 -4.84 9.17 -7.43
N ASN A 26 -5.12 8.77 -6.19
CA ASN A 26 -4.38 9.22 -5.01
C ASN A 26 -3.55 8.06 -4.45
N ILE A 27 -2.28 7.97 -4.85
CA ILE A 27 -1.42 6.83 -4.54
C ILE A 27 -0.27 7.27 -3.62
N HIS A 28 -0.22 6.71 -2.42
CA HIS A 28 0.81 6.99 -1.42
C HIS A 28 1.86 5.89 -1.42
N LEU A 29 3.13 6.23 -1.63
CA LEU A 29 4.24 5.28 -1.50
C LEU A 29 4.71 5.19 -0.05
N CYS A 30 4.71 3.98 0.49
CA CYS A 30 5.44 3.60 1.69
C CYS A 30 6.74 2.89 1.27
N TYR A 31 7.85 3.62 1.32
CA TYR A 31 9.12 3.18 0.74
C TYR A 31 9.84 2.14 1.61
N ALA A 32 10.09 0.97 1.05
CA ALA A 32 10.66 -0.20 1.72
C ALA A 32 12.12 -0.08 2.20
N LYS A 33 12.87 0.98 1.85
CA LYS A 33 14.34 0.95 1.94
C LYS A 33 14.98 1.87 2.99
N GLN A 34 14.22 2.69 3.72
CA GLN A 34 14.82 3.80 4.49
C GLN A 34 14.31 4.04 5.91
N MET A 35 13.55 3.12 6.50
CA MET A 35 13.05 3.34 7.86
C MET A 35 13.65 2.34 8.85
N ASP A 36 14.86 2.66 9.31
CA ASP A 36 15.49 2.04 10.49
C ASP A 36 14.66 2.25 11.76
N LYS A 37 13.70 3.16 11.74
CA LYS A 37 12.75 3.43 12.82
C LYS A 37 11.32 3.35 12.30
N PHE A 38 10.48 2.66 13.06
CA PHE A 38 9.05 2.61 12.86
C PHE A 38 8.45 4.02 12.85
N ASP A 39 8.02 4.50 11.68
CA ASP A 39 7.33 5.78 11.56
C ASP A 39 5.83 5.58 11.73
N LEU A 40 5.32 5.99 12.90
CA LEU A 40 3.91 5.97 13.25
C LEU A 40 3.04 6.76 12.26
N SER A 41 3.60 7.75 11.55
CA SER A 41 2.85 8.54 10.57
C SER A 41 2.38 7.70 9.38
N VAL A 42 3.11 6.65 9.02
CA VAL A 42 2.73 5.73 7.95
C VAL A 42 1.50 4.92 8.34
N VAL A 43 1.44 4.43 9.59
CA VAL A 43 0.26 3.71 10.08
C VAL A 43 -0.94 4.64 10.21
N ALA A 44 -0.71 5.90 10.59
CA ALA A 44 -1.77 6.91 10.68
C ALA A 44 -2.42 7.26 9.33
N LEU A 45 -1.76 6.96 8.20
CA LEU A 45 -2.31 7.16 6.85
C LEU A 45 -3.29 6.05 6.44
N VAL A 46 -3.18 4.86 7.02
CA VAL A 46 -3.99 3.68 6.65
C VAL A 46 -5.49 3.97 6.67
N PRO A 47 -6.08 4.64 7.69
CA PRO A 47 -7.52 4.89 7.75
C PRO A 47 -8.07 5.78 6.62
N PHE A 48 -7.20 6.44 5.85
CA PHE A 48 -7.57 7.41 4.82
C PHE A 48 -7.41 6.87 3.38
N VAL A 49 -7.05 5.59 3.23
CA VAL A 49 -6.92 4.95 1.92
C VAL A 49 -8.02 3.93 1.66
N ASP A 50 -8.42 3.78 0.39
CA ASP A 50 -9.38 2.75 0.00
C ASP A 50 -8.73 1.36 -0.07
N TYR A 51 -7.42 1.28 -0.33
CA TYR A 51 -6.67 0.04 -0.50
C TYR A 51 -5.27 0.12 0.07
N VAL A 52 -4.77 -1.01 0.59
CA VAL A 52 -3.34 -1.22 0.87
C VAL A 52 -2.81 -2.26 -0.11
N ILE A 53 -1.81 -1.90 -0.91
CA ILE A 53 -1.15 -2.77 -1.87
C ILE A 53 0.23 -3.15 -1.32
N VAL A 54 0.48 -4.44 -1.20
CA VAL A 54 1.75 -5.00 -0.72
C VAL A 54 2.55 -5.47 -1.93
N GLY A 55 3.69 -4.84 -2.19
CA GLY A 55 4.64 -5.29 -3.20
C GLY A 55 5.37 -6.56 -2.77
N GLU A 56 5.86 -7.35 -3.73
CA GLU A 56 6.57 -8.60 -3.42
C GLU A 56 7.85 -8.37 -2.58
N ASP A 57 8.43 -7.17 -2.64
CA ASP A 57 9.63 -6.79 -1.90
C ASP A 57 9.34 -6.21 -0.50
N ALA A 58 8.07 -6.11 -0.09
CA ALA A 58 7.67 -5.53 1.19
C ALA A 58 7.80 -6.49 2.39
N HIS A 59 8.02 -7.79 2.17
CA HIS A 59 7.94 -8.84 3.19
C HIS A 59 8.90 -8.67 4.37
N ASN A 60 10.00 -7.93 4.19
CA ASN A 60 11.03 -7.73 5.22
C ASN A 60 10.89 -6.41 6.00
N LEU A 61 9.76 -5.71 5.89
CA LEU A 61 9.59 -4.40 6.52
C LEU A 61 9.10 -4.49 7.96
N PRO A 62 9.81 -3.85 8.93
CA PRO A 62 9.44 -3.91 10.35
C PRO A 62 8.02 -3.39 10.65
N TYR A 63 7.55 -2.42 9.87
CA TYR A 63 6.25 -1.77 10.03
C TYR A 63 5.12 -2.46 9.26
N LEU A 64 5.40 -3.40 8.36
CA LEU A 64 4.38 -4.05 7.53
C LEU A 64 3.29 -4.71 8.39
N LYS A 65 3.68 -5.39 9.47
CA LYS A 65 2.73 -6.04 10.39
C LYS A 65 1.76 -5.03 11.01
N HIS A 66 2.23 -3.85 11.37
CA HIS A 66 1.40 -2.81 11.98
C HIS A 66 0.44 -2.20 10.96
N ILE A 67 0.91 -1.94 9.72
CA ILE A 67 0.05 -1.47 8.63
C ILE A 67 -1.05 -2.48 8.32
N ILE A 68 -0.70 -3.78 8.22
CA ILE A 68 -1.69 -4.85 7.99
C ILE A 68 -2.69 -4.92 9.14
N THR A 69 -2.21 -4.81 10.38
CA THR A 69 -3.06 -4.85 11.58
C THR A 69 -4.05 -3.68 11.58
N GLU A 70 -3.58 -2.46 11.32
CA GLU A 70 -4.46 -1.28 11.24
C GLU A 70 -5.45 -1.40 10.09
N ALA A 71 -5.01 -1.87 8.91
CA ALA A 71 -5.90 -2.08 7.77
C ALA A 71 -7.01 -3.09 8.09
N GLN A 72 -6.67 -4.20 8.76
CA GLN A 72 -7.63 -5.19 9.23
C GLN A 72 -8.64 -4.61 10.23
N LEU A 73 -8.16 -3.83 11.22
CA LEU A 73 -9.01 -3.16 12.21
C LEU A 73 -10.02 -2.20 11.54
N ARG A 74 -9.58 -1.51 10.49
CA ARG A 74 -10.39 -0.54 9.72
C ARG A 74 -11.21 -1.17 8.59
N GLN A 75 -11.11 -2.48 8.39
CA GLN A 75 -11.72 -3.22 7.27
C GLN A 75 -11.25 -2.71 5.88
N ILE A 76 -10.03 -2.21 5.79
CA ILE A 76 -9.41 -1.76 4.55
C ILE A 76 -8.79 -2.98 3.85
N PRO A 77 -9.12 -3.21 2.55
CA PRO A 77 -8.57 -4.33 1.80
C PRO A 77 -7.05 -4.22 1.67
N VAL A 78 -6.36 -5.29 2.09
CA VAL A 78 -4.94 -5.50 1.82
C VAL A 78 -4.81 -6.47 0.65
N LEU A 79 -4.19 -6.04 -0.44
CA LEU A 79 -4.02 -6.81 -1.66
C LEU A 79 -2.53 -6.96 -1.99
N PRO A 80 -2.07 -8.14 -2.42
CA PRO A 80 -0.75 -8.25 -3.01
C PRO A 80 -0.76 -7.64 -4.43
N GLU A 81 0.40 -7.22 -4.94
CA GLU A 81 0.51 -6.52 -6.21
C GLU A 81 -0.07 -7.30 -7.42
N GLU A 82 -0.08 -8.64 -7.37
CA GLU A 82 -0.62 -9.46 -8.47
C GLU A 82 -2.16 -9.40 -8.51
N ARG A 83 -2.79 -8.95 -7.41
CA ARG A 83 -4.24 -8.83 -7.27
C ARG A 83 -4.76 -7.41 -7.47
N ILE A 84 -3.95 -6.49 -7.99
CA ILE A 84 -4.39 -5.12 -8.34
C ILE A 84 -5.59 -5.13 -9.30
N ALA A 85 -5.72 -6.14 -10.17
CA ALA A 85 -6.88 -6.28 -11.06
C ALA A 85 -8.23 -6.47 -10.32
N ALA A 86 -8.20 -6.83 -9.02
CA ALA A 86 -9.39 -6.89 -8.19
C ALA A 86 -9.88 -5.49 -7.74
N VAL A 87 -9.04 -4.46 -7.88
CA VAL A 87 -9.44 -3.06 -7.69
C VAL A 87 -10.34 -2.67 -8.85
N LYS A 88 -11.64 -2.60 -8.60
CA LYS A 88 -12.63 -2.13 -9.57
C LYS A 88 -13.11 -0.75 -9.14
N ASN A 89 -13.23 0.16 -10.10
CA ASN A 89 -14.10 1.31 -9.97
C ASN A 89 -15.51 0.80 -9.62
N LYS A 90 -16.00 1.16 -8.44
CA LYS A 90 -17.43 1.11 -8.16
C LYS A 90 -18.12 2.28 -8.86
#